data_AF-A0A9E7AD12-F1
#
_entry.id   AF-A0A9E7AD12-F1
#
_cell.length_a   1.000
_cell.length_b   1.000
_cell.length_c   1.000
_cell.angle_alpha   90.00
_cell.angle_beta   90.00
_cell.angle_gamma   90.00
#
_symmetry.space_group_name_H-M   'P 1'
#
loop_
_entity.id
_entity.type
_entity.pdbx_description
1 polymer ?
#
loop_
_entity_poly.entity_id
_entity_poly.type
_entity_poly.pdbx_seq_one_letter_code
_entity_poly.pdbx_strand_id
1 'polypeptide(L)'
;MTLGGQARTGTDQRAVRFTFLCSASRGPDITGVLGLDLVVPAHDTLRAVFDFDPFEGPDARAGRLTQLESAAEAGSGAMRAMVSGSIGVDADSPFIFSVNAARRRDAARLAELSRLLAPLTTGASHLIWTQGNTRAGGPAITARLEASAEDAARLRALLGPCLPR
;
A
#
# COMPACT_ATOMS: atom_id res chain seq x y z
N MET A 1 8.37 -4.29 -7.19
CA MET A 1 8.27 -5.72 -6.81
C MET A 1 6.84 -5.98 -6.38
N THR A 2 6.29 -7.16 -6.66
CA THR A 2 4.91 -7.48 -6.30
C THR A 2 4.88 -8.75 -5.46
N LEU A 3 4.08 -8.74 -4.40
CA LEU A 3 3.82 -9.88 -3.52
C LEU A 3 2.32 -10.15 -3.41
N GLY A 4 1.95 -11.42 -3.28
CA GLY A 4 0.56 -11.82 -3.08
C GLY A 4 0.12 -11.63 -1.63
N GLY A 5 -1.14 -11.27 -1.43
CA GLY A 5 -1.77 -11.20 -0.12
C GLY A 5 -3.23 -11.65 -0.20
N GLN A 6 -3.92 -11.59 0.93
CA GLN A 6 -5.34 -11.92 1.04
C GLN A 6 -6.09 -10.70 1.59
N ALA A 7 -7.20 -10.35 0.96
CA ALA A 7 -8.09 -9.30 1.45
C ALA A 7 -9.44 -9.86 1.86
N ARG A 8 -10.05 -9.23 2.86
CA ARG A 8 -11.41 -9.49 3.30
C ARG A 8 -12.23 -8.20 3.26
N THR A 9 -13.44 -8.28 2.72
CA THR A 9 -14.41 -7.17 2.65
C THR A 9 -15.80 -7.70 3.00
N GLY A 10 -16.23 -7.51 4.24
CA GLY A 10 -17.43 -8.20 4.73
C GLY A 10 -17.23 -9.72 4.72
N THR A 11 -18.07 -10.45 3.98
CA THR A 11 -17.94 -11.90 3.78
C THR A 11 -17.09 -12.29 2.56
N ASP A 12 -16.71 -11.32 1.71
CA ASP A 12 -15.83 -11.58 0.57
C ASP A 12 -14.39 -11.77 1.04
N GLN A 13 -13.73 -12.79 0.51
CA GLN A 13 -12.31 -13.03 0.66
C GLN A 13 -11.68 -13.27 -0.71
N ARG A 14 -10.61 -12.54 -1.03
CA ARG A 14 -9.94 -12.66 -2.34
C ARG A 14 -8.43 -12.47 -2.24
N ALA A 15 -7.73 -13.05 -3.22
CA ALA A 15 -6.33 -12.76 -3.45
C ALA A 15 -6.17 -11.31 -3.92
N VAL A 16 -5.16 -10.64 -3.38
CA VAL A 16 -4.76 -9.29 -3.74
C VAL A 16 -3.25 -9.25 -4.00
N ARG A 17 -2.78 -8.15 -4.57
CA ARG A 17 -1.35 -7.93 -4.77
C ARG A 17 -0.91 -6.65 -4.07
N PHE A 18 0.25 -6.70 -3.44
CA PHE A 18 0.96 -5.55 -2.92
C PHE A 18 2.12 -5.24 -3.85
N THR A 19 2.16 -4.01 -4.40
CA THR A 19 3.25 -3.57 -5.26
C THR A 19 4.10 -2.54 -4.53
N PHE A 20 5.39 -2.82 -4.43
CA PHE A 20 6.40 -1.97 -3.79
C PHE A 20 7.23 -1.27 -4.86
N LEU A 21 7.48 0.02 -4.66
CA LEU A 21 8.28 0.87 -5.55
C LEU A 21 9.30 1.66 -4.73
N CYS A 22 10.53 1.72 -5.21
CA CYS A 22 11.52 2.69 -4.79
C CYS A 22 12.25 3.22 -6.03
N SER A 23 12.18 4.53 -6.26
CA SER A 23 13.04 5.20 -7.22
C SER A 23 14.10 6.02 -6.47
N ALA A 24 15.37 5.81 -6.81
CA ALA A 24 16.45 6.64 -6.30
C ALA A 24 16.40 8.02 -6.95
N SER A 25 16.74 9.07 -6.20
CA SER A 25 16.98 10.39 -6.79
C SER A 25 18.27 10.31 -7.62
N ARG A 26 18.15 10.46 -8.94
CA ARG A 26 19.28 10.40 -9.90
C ARG A 26 19.62 11.78 -10.47
N GLY A 27 19.61 12.82 -9.63
CA GLY A 27 20.04 14.16 -10.02
C GLY A 27 19.07 15.28 -9.64
N PRO A 28 19.32 16.51 -10.13
CA PRO A 28 18.55 17.69 -9.77
C PRO A 28 17.11 17.68 -10.27
N ASP A 29 16.71 16.77 -11.16
CA ASP A 29 15.35 16.73 -11.72
C ASP A 29 14.60 15.41 -11.44
N ILE A 30 15.29 14.39 -10.92
CA ILE A 30 14.70 13.09 -10.62
C ILE A 30 14.41 13.02 -9.12
N THR A 31 13.13 13.11 -8.78
CA THR A 31 12.69 12.97 -7.39
C THR A 31 12.62 11.50 -7.01
N GLY A 32 13.31 11.11 -5.94
CA GLY A 32 13.18 9.76 -5.40
C GLY A 32 11.80 9.57 -4.76
N VAL A 33 11.12 8.49 -5.12
CA VAL A 33 9.75 8.15 -4.68
C VAL A 33 9.77 6.79 -4.01
N LEU A 34 9.11 6.70 -2.86
CA LEU A 34 8.77 5.43 -2.23
C LEU A 34 7.27 5.22 -2.38
N GLY A 35 6.85 4.03 -2.79
CA GLY A 35 5.46 3.71 -3.07
C GLY A 35 5.06 2.32 -2.62
N LEU A 36 3.80 2.21 -2.22
CA LEU A 36 3.11 0.98 -1.89
C LEU A 36 1.69 1.03 -2.46
N ASP A 37 1.37 0.05 -3.30
CA ASP A 37 0.04 -0.09 -3.87
C ASP A 37 -0.64 -1.37 -3.37
N LEU A 38 -1.94 -1.28 -3.10
CA LEU A 38 -2.83 -2.42 -2.94
C LEU A 38 -3.67 -2.58 -4.21
N VAL A 39 -3.52 -3.70 -4.89
CA VAL A 39 -4.25 -4.04 -6.11
C VAL A 39 -5.36 -5.02 -5.76
N VAL A 40 -6.60 -4.56 -5.91
CA VAL A 40 -7.83 -5.33 -5.66
C VAL A 40 -8.40 -5.77 -7.01
N PRO A 41 -8.33 -7.07 -7.35
CA PRO A 41 -8.89 -7.56 -8.62
C PRO A 41 -10.42 -7.54 -8.59
N ALA A 42 -11.03 -7.48 -9.78
CA ALA A 42 -12.48 -7.58 -9.97
C ALA A 42 -13.26 -6.67 -9.01
N HIS A 43 -12.84 -5.40 -8.88
CA HIS A 43 -13.38 -4.47 -7.89
C HIS A 43 -14.88 -4.18 -8.11
N ASP A 44 -15.36 -4.29 -9.35
CA ASP A 44 -16.77 -4.11 -9.69
C ASP A 44 -17.68 -5.09 -8.95
N THR A 45 -17.22 -6.32 -8.68
CA THR A 45 -18.00 -7.29 -7.90
C THR A 45 -18.14 -6.88 -6.42
N LEU A 46 -17.32 -5.95 -5.93
CA LEU A 46 -17.35 -5.43 -4.58
C LEU A 46 -18.16 -4.14 -4.44
N ARG A 47 -18.57 -3.48 -5.54
CA ARG A 47 -19.30 -2.18 -5.50
C ARG A 47 -20.58 -2.23 -4.66
N ALA A 48 -21.21 -3.41 -4.58
CA ALA A 48 -22.38 -3.63 -3.74
C ALA A 48 -22.09 -3.46 -2.24
N VAL A 49 -20.85 -3.69 -1.79
CA VAL A 49 -20.46 -3.65 -0.36
C VAL A 49 -19.41 -2.58 -0.04
N PHE A 50 -18.59 -2.18 -1.00
CA PHE A 50 -17.54 -1.17 -0.85
C PHE A 50 -17.66 -0.08 -1.90
N ASP A 51 -17.55 1.18 -1.48
CA ASP A 51 -17.62 2.34 -2.36
C ASP A 51 -16.21 2.79 -2.78
N PHE A 52 -15.85 2.53 -4.05
CA PHE A 52 -14.53 2.85 -4.60
C PHE A 52 -14.45 4.27 -5.16
N ASP A 53 -15.57 4.84 -5.60
CA ASP A 53 -15.61 6.10 -6.36
C ASP A 53 -14.98 7.28 -5.58
N PRO A 54 -15.15 7.41 -4.25
CA PRO A 54 -14.53 8.50 -3.49
C PRO A 54 -13.00 8.47 -3.44
N PHE A 55 -12.40 7.32 -3.78
CA PHE A 55 -10.96 7.13 -3.84
C PHE A 55 -10.39 7.36 -5.24
N GLU A 56 -11.21 7.43 -6.29
CA GLU A 56 -10.72 7.53 -7.66
C GLU A 56 -10.14 8.92 -7.99
N GLY A 57 -8.95 8.93 -8.58
CA GLY A 57 -8.29 10.12 -9.09
C GLY A 57 -7.33 10.81 -8.09
N PRO A 58 -6.58 11.82 -8.57
CA PRO A 58 -5.59 12.53 -7.76
C PRO A 58 -6.22 13.46 -6.71
N ASP A 59 -7.45 13.92 -6.95
CA ASP A 59 -8.20 14.84 -6.08
C ASP A 59 -9.21 14.11 -5.18
N ALA A 60 -9.09 12.79 -5.08
CA ALA A 60 -9.95 11.93 -4.28
C ALA A 60 -10.08 12.47 -2.84
N ARG A 61 -11.33 12.66 -2.40
CA ARG A 61 -11.63 13.34 -1.13
C ARG A 61 -11.89 12.38 0.04
N ALA A 62 -11.68 11.08 -0.15
CA ALA A 62 -11.94 10.06 0.87
C ALA A 62 -11.05 10.13 2.14
N GLY A 63 -10.29 11.21 2.35
CA GLY A 63 -9.62 11.51 3.61
C GLY A 63 -8.59 10.46 4.06
N ARG A 64 -8.28 10.44 5.36
CA ARG A 64 -7.35 9.48 5.98
C ARG A 64 -8.06 8.19 6.42
N LEU A 65 -8.80 7.57 5.51
CA LEU A 65 -9.50 6.30 5.79
C LEU A 65 -8.58 5.07 5.69
N THR A 66 -7.32 5.26 5.33
CA THR A 66 -6.35 4.17 5.22
C THR A 66 -5.48 4.07 6.47
N GLN A 67 -5.39 2.86 7.02
CA GLN A 67 -4.47 2.50 8.08
C GLN A 67 -3.54 1.40 7.57
N LEU A 68 -2.24 1.61 7.75
CA LEU A 68 -1.20 0.68 7.36
C LEU A 68 -0.42 0.28 8.60
N GLU A 69 -0.14 -1.00 8.75
CA GLU A 69 0.63 -1.56 9.84
C GLU A 69 1.58 -2.64 9.31
N SER A 70 2.81 -2.63 9.77
CA SER A 70 3.82 -3.63 9.47
C SER A 70 4.41 -4.16 10.77
N ALA A 71 4.74 -5.45 10.83
CA ALA A 71 5.51 -5.97 11.94
C ALA A 71 6.43 -7.11 11.52
N ALA A 72 7.58 -7.16 12.18
CA ALA A 72 8.56 -8.23 12.15
C ALA A 72 9.11 -8.41 13.58
N GLU A 73 9.93 -9.44 13.81
CA GLU A 73 10.57 -9.62 15.12
C GLU A 73 11.43 -8.40 15.53
N ALA A 74 12.10 -7.78 14.55
CA ALA A 74 12.97 -6.63 14.77
C ALA A 74 12.25 -5.30 15.00
N GLY A 75 10.92 -5.24 14.84
CA GLY A 75 10.15 -4.02 15.08
C GLY A 75 8.83 -3.94 14.33
N SER A 76 8.13 -2.83 14.54
CA SER A 76 6.84 -2.54 13.91
C SER A 76 6.76 -1.10 13.43
N GLY A 77 5.82 -0.85 12.54
CA GLY A 77 5.54 0.46 11.97
C GLY A 77 4.05 0.60 11.70
N ALA A 78 3.51 1.80 11.88
CA ALA A 78 2.11 2.08 11.59
C ALA A 78 1.95 3.52 11.10
N MET A 79 0.99 3.73 10.20
CA MET A 79 0.64 5.07 9.73
C MET A 79 -0.81 5.15 9.26
N ARG A 80 -1.38 6.35 9.35
CA ARG A 80 -2.60 6.71 8.63
C ARG A 80 -2.25 7.38 7.32
N ALA A 81 -2.90 6.95 6.25
CA ALA A 81 -2.61 7.38 4.90
C ALA A 81 -3.82 8.01 4.21
N MET A 82 -3.53 9.04 3.41
CA MET A 82 -4.39 9.37 2.27
C MET A 82 -3.90 8.54 1.10
N VAL A 83 -4.84 7.91 0.39
CA VAL A 83 -4.56 7.08 -0.79
C VAL A 83 -5.21 7.72 -2.00
N SER A 84 -4.56 7.59 -3.15
CA SER A 84 -5.20 7.81 -4.44
C SER A 84 -5.59 6.47 -5.05
N GLY A 85 -6.72 6.44 -5.73
CA GLY A 85 -7.28 5.28 -6.39
C GLY A 85 -7.22 5.42 -7.90
N SER A 86 -7.06 4.30 -8.60
CA SER A 86 -7.21 4.26 -10.06
C SER A 86 -7.67 2.88 -10.52
N ILE A 87 -8.35 2.83 -11.66
CA ILE A 87 -8.71 1.57 -12.31
C ILE A 87 -7.57 1.18 -13.26
N GLY A 88 -7.01 -0.01 -13.05
CA GLY A 88 -5.99 -0.58 -13.93
C GLY A 88 -6.57 -1.04 -15.26
N VAL A 89 -5.74 -1.07 -16.29
CA VAL A 89 -6.12 -1.41 -17.68
C VAL A 89 -6.10 -2.92 -17.99
N ASP A 90 -5.86 -3.76 -16.97
CA ASP A 90 -5.77 -5.22 -17.13
C ASP A 90 -7.16 -5.86 -17.34
N ALA A 91 -7.18 -7.13 -17.79
CA ALA A 91 -8.40 -7.87 -18.15
C ALA A 91 -9.50 -7.89 -17.07
N ASP A 92 -9.12 -7.81 -15.79
CA ASP A 92 -10.06 -7.80 -14.65
C ASP A 92 -10.30 -6.39 -14.06
N SER A 93 -9.80 -5.34 -14.74
CA SER A 93 -9.92 -3.92 -14.35
C SER A 93 -9.72 -3.71 -12.83
N PRO A 94 -8.54 -4.02 -12.29
CA PRO A 94 -8.32 -3.97 -10.85
C PRO A 94 -8.42 -2.54 -10.32
N PHE A 95 -8.90 -2.36 -9.10
CA PHE A 95 -8.76 -1.08 -8.42
C PHE A 95 -7.43 -1.03 -7.67
N ILE A 96 -6.68 0.04 -7.84
CA ILE A 96 -5.35 0.23 -7.27
C ILE A 96 -5.43 1.37 -6.27
N PHE A 97 -5.31 1.06 -4.97
CA PHE A 97 -5.06 2.07 -3.95
C PHE A 97 -3.56 2.31 -3.83
N SER A 98 -3.13 3.56 -3.90
CA SER A 98 -1.72 3.94 -3.93
C SER A 98 -1.38 4.86 -2.76
N VAL A 99 -0.30 4.53 -2.03
CA VAL A 99 0.39 5.46 -1.14
C VAL A 99 1.79 5.67 -1.68
N ASN A 100 2.15 6.91 -1.97
CA ASN A 100 3.52 7.25 -2.31
C ASN A 100 3.95 8.54 -1.60
N ALA A 101 5.25 8.72 -1.52
CA ALA A 101 5.87 9.91 -0.98
C ALA A 101 7.16 10.24 -1.75
N ALA A 102 7.41 11.51 -1.98
CA ALA A 102 8.49 12.00 -2.79
C ALA A 102 9.48 12.83 -1.97
N ARG A 103 10.80 12.58 -2.13
CA ARG A 103 11.88 13.20 -1.31
C ARG A 103 11.82 14.72 -1.19
N ARG A 104 11.47 15.45 -2.26
CA ARG A 104 11.59 16.92 -2.32
C ARG A 104 10.38 17.68 -1.79
N ARG A 105 9.19 17.15 -1.99
CA ARG A 105 7.93 17.83 -1.65
C ARG A 105 7.25 17.23 -0.43
N ASP A 106 7.68 16.03 -0.01
CA ASP A 106 6.95 15.26 0.98
C ASP A 106 7.89 14.47 1.92
N ALA A 107 8.93 15.13 2.43
CA ALA A 107 9.98 14.50 3.22
C ALA A 107 9.45 13.85 4.52
N ALA A 108 8.48 14.48 5.20
CA ALA A 108 7.87 13.94 6.41
C ALA A 108 7.10 12.65 6.13
N ARG A 109 6.28 12.65 5.07
CA ARG A 109 5.54 11.47 4.63
C ARG A 109 6.44 10.36 4.15
N LEU A 110 7.54 10.71 3.47
CA LEU A 110 8.55 9.74 3.09
C LEU A 110 9.16 9.08 4.33
N ALA A 111 9.50 9.84 5.37
CA ALA A 111 10.01 9.27 6.61
C ALA A 111 8.98 8.37 7.33
N GLU A 112 7.68 8.71 7.30
CA GLU A 112 6.62 7.82 7.79
C GLU A 112 6.53 6.53 6.99
N LEU A 113 6.46 6.63 5.66
CA LEU A 113 6.35 5.46 4.78
C LEU A 113 7.60 4.59 4.87
N SER A 114 8.80 5.17 4.97
CA SER A 114 10.02 4.40 5.17
C SER A 114 10.03 3.68 6.52
N ARG A 115 9.54 4.30 7.61
CA ARG A 115 9.42 3.62 8.91
C ARG A 115 8.38 2.50 8.88
N LEU A 116 7.27 2.68 8.17
CA LEU A 116 6.30 1.61 7.92
C LEU A 116 6.93 0.45 7.13
N LEU A 117 7.73 0.71 6.11
CA LEU A 117 8.23 -0.38 5.26
C LEU A 117 9.51 -1.04 5.79
N ALA A 118 10.23 -0.41 6.72
CA ALA A 118 11.48 -0.93 7.26
C ALA A 118 11.37 -2.35 7.88
N PRO A 119 10.37 -2.67 8.72
CA PRO A 119 10.23 -4.02 9.29
C PRO A 119 10.09 -5.13 8.25
N LEU A 120 9.51 -4.82 7.08
CA LEU A 120 9.34 -5.81 6.01
C LEU A 120 10.67 -6.25 5.38
N THR A 121 11.76 -5.56 5.70
CA THR A 121 13.09 -5.85 5.16
C THR A 121 13.99 -6.61 6.12
N THR A 122 13.54 -6.93 7.34
CA THR A 122 14.42 -7.52 8.38
C THR A 122 14.34 -9.03 8.50
N GLY A 123 13.26 -9.66 8.01
CA GLY A 123 13.04 -11.10 8.08
C GLY A 123 11.58 -11.45 7.81
N ALA A 124 11.13 -12.61 8.29
CA ALA A 124 9.71 -12.97 8.24
C ALA A 124 8.86 -11.87 8.90
N SER A 125 7.83 -11.41 8.19
CA SER A 125 7.09 -10.19 8.55
C SER A 125 5.70 -10.20 7.94
N HIS A 126 4.86 -9.28 8.39
CA HIS A 126 3.55 -9.06 7.78
C HIS A 126 3.24 -7.57 7.61
N LEU A 127 2.37 -7.29 6.64
CA LEU A 127 1.79 -5.98 6.37
C LEU A 127 0.27 -6.11 6.37
N ILE A 128 -0.40 -5.22 7.09
CA ILE A 128 -1.85 -5.09 7.13
C ILE A 128 -2.21 -3.72 6.53
N TRP A 129 -3.09 -3.75 5.55
CA TRP A 129 -3.73 -2.58 4.95
C TRP A 129 -5.20 -2.60 5.29
N THR A 130 -5.69 -1.58 5.98
CA THR A 130 -7.12 -1.37 6.22
C THR A 130 -7.58 -0.14 5.47
N GLN A 131 -8.49 -0.33 4.51
CA GLN A 131 -9.13 0.73 3.76
C GLN A 131 -10.57 0.89 4.26
N GLY A 132 -10.83 2.00 4.96
CA GLY A 132 -12.17 2.35 5.41
C GLY A 132 -13.12 2.62 4.24
N ASN A 133 -14.40 2.39 4.49
CA ASN A 133 -15.49 2.61 3.55
C ASN A 133 -16.16 3.96 3.86
N THR A 134 -16.42 4.75 2.83
CA THR A 134 -17.15 6.03 2.96
C THR A 134 -18.63 5.82 3.20
N ARG A 135 -19.18 4.66 2.80
CA ARG A 135 -20.57 4.28 3.07
C ARG A 135 -20.75 4.03 4.56
N ALA A 136 -21.73 4.70 5.17
CA ALA A 136 -22.08 4.51 6.57
C ALA A 136 -22.38 3.03 6.88
N GLY A 137 -21.67 2.47 7.86
CA GLY A 137 -21.81 1.06 8.24
C GLY A 137 -21.25 0.05 7.22
N GLY A 138 -20.64 0.51 6.13
CA GLY A 138 -20.05 -0.37 5.11
C GLY A 138 -18.79 -1.07 5.63
N PRO A 139 -18.53 -2.34 5.23
CA PRO A 139 -17.32 -3.04 5.62
C PRO A 139 -16.09 -2.37 5.02
N ALA A 140 -15.00 -2.34 5.78
CA ALA A 140 -13.67 -1.98 5.30
C ALA A 140 -13.05 -3.12 4.46
N ILE A 141 -12.10 -2.79 3.60
CA ILE A 141 -11.19 -3.77 3.00
C ILE A 141 -10.01 -3.94 3.96
N THR A 142 -9.80 -5.15 4.49
CA THR A 142 -8.59 -5.48 5.24
C THR A 142 -7.77 -6.48 4.44
N ALA A 143 -6.63 -6.03 3.93
CA ALA A 143 -5.67 -6.84 3.20
C ALA A 143 -4.46 -7.17 4.07
N ARG A 144 -3.98 -8.41 3.98
CA ARG A 144 -2.83 -8.92 4.72
C ARG A 144 -1.85 -9.58 3.76
N LEU A 145 -0.59 -9.22 3.91
CA LEU A 145 0.56 -9.84 3.26
C LEU A 145 1.40 -10.52 4.35
N GLU A 146 1.74 -11.78 4.13
CA GLU A 146 2.80 -12.48 4.84
C GLU A 146 4.04 -12.51 3.95
N ALA A 147 5.15 -11.97 4.42
CA ALA A 147 6.42 -11.96 3.73
C ALA A 147 7.37 -12.97 4.39
N SER A 148 7.91 -13.88 3.58
CA SER A 148 8.95 -14.80 4.02
C SER A 148 10.29 -14.09 4.23
N ALA A 149 11.29 -14.79 4.80
CA ALA A 149 12.64 -14.27 4.88
C ALA A 149 13.26 -13.99 3.50
N GLU A 150 12.90 -14.77 2.47
CA GLU A 150 13.33 -14.52 1.08
C GLU A 150 12.69 -13.24 0.53
N ASP A 151 11.39 -13.04 0.79
CA ASP A 151 10.70 -11.81 0.42
C ASP A 151 11.34 -10.59 1.07
N ALA A 152 11.70 -10.69 2.35
CA ALA A 152 12.37 -9.61 3.06
C ALA A 152 13.74 -9.26 2.45
N ALA A 153 14.52 -10.26 2.00
CA ALA A 153 15.78 -10.00 1.31
C ALA A 153 15.56 -9.28 -0.03
N ARG A 154 14.55 -9.68 -0.80
CA ARG A 154 14.16 -9.02 -2.07
C ARG A 154 13.64 -7.60 -1.83
N LEU A 155 12.82 -7.39 -0.81
CA LEU A 155 12.33 -6.08 -0.39
C LEU A 155 13.48 -5.19 0.09
N ARG A 156 14.44 -5.72 0.84
CA ARG A 156 15.64 -4.98 1.26
C ARG A 156 16.44 -4.48 0.06
N ALA A 157 16.65 -5.35 -0.94
CA ALA A 157 17.36 -4.98 -2.16
C ALA A 157 16.63 -3.88 -2.95
N LEU A 158 15.30 -3.96 -3.04
CA LEU A 158 14.49 -2.96 -3.73
C LEU A 158 14.41 -1.63 -2.97
N LEU A 159 14.08 -1.68 -1.68
CA LEU A 159 13.70 -0.52 -0.87
C LEU A 159 14.88 0.18 -0.23
N GLY A 160 16.03 -0.47 -0.10
CA GLY A 160 17.25 0.07 0.52
C GLY A 160 17.61 1.52 0.13
N PRO A 161 17.51 1.94 -1.15
CA PRO A 161 17.78 3.32 -1.56
C PRO A 161 16.78 4.37 -1.02
N CYS A 162 15.59 3.95 -0.58
CA CYS A 162 14.52 4.79 -0.06
C CYS A 162 14.34 4.71 1.46
N LEU A 163 14.93 3.70 2.10
CA LEU A 163 14.89 3.55 3.55
C LEU A 163 16.00 4.38 4.22
N PRO A 164 15.76 4.88 5.46
CA PRO A 164 16.83 5.45 6.27
C PRO A 164 17.94 4.40 6.47
N ARG A 165 19.19 4.86 6.43
CA ARG A 165 20.35 4.03 6.75
C ARG A 165 20.50 3.84 8.25
#